data_AF-M7Y5W8-F1
#
_entry.id   AF-M7Y5W8-F1
#
_cell.length_a   1.000
_cell.length_b   1.000
_cell.length_c   1.000
_cell.angle_alpha   90.00
_cell.angle_beta   90.00
_cell.angle_gamma   90.00
#
_symmetry.space_group_name_H-M   'P 1'
#
loop_
_entity.id
_entity.type
_entity.pdbx_description
1 polymer ?
#
loop_
_entity_poly.entity_id
_entity_poly.type
_entity_poly.pdbx_seq_one_letter_code
_entity_poly.pdbx_strand_id
1 'polypeptide(L)'
;MELGALMELEGEEGPWVWADVYKLTRLVRALVAKGRARAAWRVYEAAVRREGCEVDEYMYRVMARGMKRLGLEAEAAEVQADFAEWEVRVSPPARHLLDEMRARENSNKTATTA
;
A
#
# COMPACT_ATOMS: atom_id res chain seq x y z
N MET A 1 -16.94 42.95 20.60
CA MET A 1 -17.34 41.53 20.70
C MET A 1 -18.57 41.38 19.82
N GLU A 2 -18.66 40.46 18.87
CA GLU A 2 -17.90 39.22 18.77
C GLU A 2 -17.09 39.13 17.48
N LEU A 3 -15.79 38.98 17.70
CA LEU A 3 -14.78 38.48 16.78
C LEU A 3 -14.99 36.98 16.49
N GLY A 4 -16.24 36.57 16.26
CA GLY A 4 -16.62 35.18 16.02
C GLY A 4 -16.85 34.84 14.54
N ALA A 5 -16.96 35.86 13.68
CA ALA A 5 -17.29 35.69 12.25
C ALA A 5 -16.09 35.90 11.30
N LEU A 6 -14.87 36.04 11.83
CA LEU A 6 -13.64 36.24 11.05
C LEU A 6 -12.59 35.15 11.28
N MET A 7 -12.91 34.09 12.03
CA MET A 7 -12.02 32.95 12.30
C MET A 7 -12.33 31.71 11.46
N GLU A 8 -12.81 31.90 10.23
CA GLU A 8 -12.86 30.81 9.23
C GLU A 8 -12.24 31.25 7.89
N LEU A 9 -11.34 32.25 7.94
CA LEU A 9 -10.34 32.40 6.89
C LEU A 9 -9.12 31.56 7.23
N GLU A 10 -8.83 30.67 6.30
CA GLU A 10 -7.50 30.13 6.03
C GLU A 10 -7.02 29.08 7.03
N GLY A 11 -7.69 27.92 6.96
CA GLY A 11 -6.94 26.68 6.95
C GLY A 11 -6.04 26.69 5.72
N GLU A 12 -4.87 27.30 5.86
CA GLU A 12 -3.67 27.01 5.08
C GLU A 12 -3.38 25.49 5.19
N GLU A 13 -4.12 24.66 4.47
CA GLU A 13 -3.59 23.39 4.00
C GLU A 13 -2.65 23.74 2.85
N GLY A 14 -1.43 24.11 3.25
CA GLY A 14 -0.40 24.62 2.35
C GLY A 14 -0.05 23.64 1.21
N PRO A 15 0.86 24.03 0.29
CA PRO A 15 1.17 23.30 -0.95
C PRO A 15 1.77 21.88 -0.83
N TRP A 16 1.58 21.16 0.27
CA TRP A 16 2.35 19.98 0.67
C TRP A 16 1.50 18.86 1.31
N VAL A 17 0.57 18.22 0.60
CA VAL A 17 0.01 16.93 1.10
C VAL A 17 -0.05 15.83 0.04
N TRP A 18 0.26 16.13 -1.22
CA TRP A 18 0.68 15.07 -2.15
C TRP A 18 2.20 15.08 -2.14
N ALA A 19 2.81 14.48 -1.11
CA ALA A 19 4.20 14.08 -1.25
C ALA A 19 4.25 13.23 -2.52
N ASP A 20 4.82 13.80 -3.58
CA ASP A 20 4.82 13.24 -4.93
C ASP A 20 5.17 11.75 -4.84
N VAL A 21 4.16 10.88 -4.97
CA VAL A 21 4.26 9.43 -4.70
C VAL A 21 5.43 8.86 -5.50
N TYR A 22 5.66 9.43 -6.68
CA TYR A 22 6.81 9.15 -7.51
C TYR A 22 8.16 9.43 -6.83
N LYS A 23 8.31 10.59 -6.16
CA LYS A 23 9.53 10.93 -5.40
C LYS A 23 9.74 10.01 -4.22
N LEU A 24 8.67 9.66 -3.49
CA LEU A 24 8.75 8.71 -2.37
C LEU A 24 9.16 7.32 -2.84
N THR A 25 8.50 6.79 -3.87
CA THR A 25 8.83 5.47 -4.42
C THR A 25 10.24 5.44 -5.01
N ARG A 26 10.69 6.53 -5.64
CA ARG A 26 12.08 6.67 -6.11
C ARG A 26 13.08 6.68 -4.96
N LEU A 27 12.78 7.36 -3.85
CA LEU A 27 13.61 7.37 -2.65
C LEU A 27 13.71 5.96 -2.04
N VAL A 28 12.57 5.29 -1.83
CA VAL A 28 12.50 3.92 -1.29
C VAL A 28 13.32 2.96 -2.16
N ARG A 29 13.14 3.00 -3.48
CA ARG A 29 13.91 2.18 -4.42
C ARG A 29 15.42 2.42 -4.29
N ALA A 30 15.86 3.67 -4.16
CA ALA A 30 17.26 4.00 -3.99
C ALA A 30 17.82 3.48 -2.65
N LEU A 31 17.07 3.61 -1.56
CA LEU A 31 17.46 3.10 -0.25
C LEU A 31 17.58 1.58 -0.25
N VAL A 32 16.60 0.88 -0.83
CA VAL A 32 16.62 -0.58 -1.04
C VAL A 32 17.83 -1.00 -1.88
N ALA A 33 18.12 -0.29 -2.97
CA ALA A 33 19.28 -0.58 -3.83
C ALA A 33 20.63 -0.39 -3.12
N LYS A 34 20.69 0.51 -2.14
CA LYS A 34 21.89 0.76 -1.31
C LYS A 34 21.93 -0.11 -0.04
N GLY A 35 21.03 -1.07 0.13
CA GLY A 35 20.97 -1.93 1.31
C GLY A 35 20.57 -1.20 2.59
N ARG A 36 20.00 0.00 2.50
CA ARG A 36 19.59 0.81 3.65
C ARG A 36 18.19 0.43 4.12
N ALA A 37 18.01 -0.84 4.51
CA ALA A 37 16.70 -1.42 4.85
C ALA A 37 15.92 -0.58 5.87
N ARG A 38 16.53 -0.26 7.02
CA ARG A 38 15.87 0.51 8.08
C ARG A 38 15.42 1.91 7.64
N ALA A 39 16.14 2.53 6.71
CA ALA A 39 15.74 3.82 6.16
C ALA A 39 14.56 3.66 5.19
N ALA A 40 14.60 2.65 4.32
CA ALA A 40 13.49 2.33 3.41
C ALA A 40 12.21 2.00 4.20
N TRP A 41 12.32 1.20 5.26
CA TRP A 41 11.21 0.84 6.14
C TRP A 41 10.54 2.05 6.78
N ARG A 42 11.31 2.98 7.36
CA ARG A 42 10.75 4.19 7.97
C ARG A 42 9.99 5.07 6.97
N VAL A 43 10.48 5.17 5.73
CA VAL A 43 9.77 5.92 4.68
C VAL A 43 8.48 5.20 4.30
N TYR A 44 8.51 3.88 4.17
CA TYR A 44 7.34 3.07 3.90
C TYR A 44 6.27 3.21 5.00
N GLU A 45 6.62 3.03 6.28
CA GLU A 45 5.68 3.18 7.38
C GLU A 45 5.07 4.59 7.41
N ALA A 46 5.88 5.62 7.20
CA ALA A 46 5.40 7.00 7.17
C ALA A 46 4.46 7.28 6.00
N ALA A 47 4.68 6.65 4.84
CA ALA A 47 3.87 6.88 3.65
C ALA A 47 2.61 5.99 3.58
N VAL A 48 2.66 4.78 4.15
CA VAL A 48 1.62 3.76 3.96
C VAL A 48 0.79 3.53 5.21
N ARG A 49 1.42 3.56 6.39
CA ARG A 49 0.77 3.24 7.67
C ARG A 49 0.40 4.46 8.50
N ARG A 50 1.01 5.62 8.21
CA ARG A 50 0.56 6.90 8.76
C ARG A 50 -0.32 7.57 7.72
N GLU A 51 -1.48 8.06 8.15
CA GLU A 51 -2.45 8.73 7.29
C GLU A 51 -1.80 9.87 6.50
N GLY A 52 -2.19 10.05 5.23
CA GLY A 52 -1.79 11.22 4.44
C GLY A 52 -1.06 10.96 3.11
N CYS A 53 -0.90 9.71 2.66
CA CYS A 53 -0.30 9.41 1.35
C CYS A 53 -1.03 8.27 0.61
N GLU A 54 -1.58 8.57 -0.56
CA GLU A 54 -2.17 7.57 -1.45
C GLU A 54 -1.06 6.95 -2.31
N VAL A 55 -0.47 5.86 -1.83
CA VAL A 55 0.57 5.13 -2.58
C VAL A 55 -0.04 4.18 -3.62
N ASP A 56 0.71 3.93 -4.69
CA ASP A 56 0.34 2.98 -5.74
C ASP A 56 0.81 1.54 -5.43
N GLU A 57 0.34 0.58 -6.25
CA GLU A 57 0.78 -0.81 -6.21
C GLU A 57 2.32 -0.94 -6.29
N TYR A 58 3.00 -0.04 -6.99
CA TYR A 58 4.43 -0.13 -7.23
C TYR A 58 5.25 0.04 -5.94
N MET A 59 4.81 0.91 -5.02
CA MET A 59 5.43 1.06 -3.68
C MET A 59 5.53 -0.28 -2.94
N TYR A 60 4.42 -1.03 -2.85
CA TYR A 60 4.36 -2.33 -2.18
C TYR A 60 5.30 -3.35 -2.83
N ARG A 61 5.27 -3.44 -4.17
CA ARG A 61 6.14 -4.36 -4.92
C ARG A 61 7.63 -4.09 -4.71
N VAL A 62 8.02 -2.81 -4.68
CA VAL A 62 9.42 -2.40 -4.43
C VAL A 62 9.85 -2.81 -3.04
N MET A 63 9.02 -2.56 -2.02
CA MET A 63 9.34 -2.88 -0.63
C MET A 63 9.40 -4.39 -0.38
N ALA A 64 8.39 -5.16 -0.80
CA ALA A 64 8.35 -6.60 -0.57
C ALA A 64 9.57 -7.31 -1.19
N ARG A 65 9.90 -6.99 -2.44
CA ARG A 65 11.09 -7.54 -3.12
C ARG A 65 12.40 -7.04 -2.48
N GLY A 66 12.41 -5.78 -2.08
CA GLY A 66 13.54 -5.14 -1.43
C GLY A 66 13.92 -5.81 -0.12
N MET A 67 12.94 -6.04 0.76
CA MET A 67 13.14 -6.67 2.05
C MET A 67 13.59 -8.13 1.91
N LYS A 68 12.94 -8.93 1.03
CA LYS A 68 13.39 -10.31 0.72
C LYS A 68 14.86 -10.36 0.31
N ARG A 69 15.27 -9.50 -0.64
CA ARG A 69 16.66 -9.45 -1.11
C ARG A 69 17.67 -9.06 -0.02
N LEU A 70 17.22 -8.35 1.02
CA LEU A 70 18.04 -7.94 2.16
C LEU A 70 17.96 -8.93 3.33
N GLY A 71 17.27 -10.07 3.18
CA GLY A 71 17.13 -11.10 4.22
C GLY A 71 16.09 -10.76 5.29
N LEU A 72 15.23 -9.77 5.06
CA LEU A 72 14.21 -9.30 5.99
C LEU A 72 12.85 -9.90 5.63
N GLU A 73 12.70 -11.20 5.87
CA GLU A 73 11.51 -11.96 5.47
C GLU A 73 10.25 -11.55 6.24
N ALA A 74 10.37 -11.17 7.52
CA ALA A 74 9.24 -10.73 8.33
C ALA A 74 8.65 -9.42 7.79
N GLU A 75 9.50 -8.42 7.56
CA GLU A 75 9.12 -7.13 6.97
C GLU A 75 8.56 -7.31 5.54
N ALA A 76 9.10 -8.27 4.77
CA ALA A 76 8.56 -8.59 3.47
C ALA A 76 7.15 -9.20 3.53
N ALA A 77 6.85 -10.01 4.56
CA ALA A 77 5.54 -10.59 4.78
C ALA A 77 4.54 -9.51 5.24
N GLU A 78 4.97 -8.59 6.10
CA GLU A 78 4.16 -7.44 6.49
C GLU A 78 3.75 -6.58 5.29
N VAL A 79 4.68 -6.26 4.38
CA VAL A 79 4.35 -5.48 3.16
C VAL A 79 3.37 -6.23 2.26
N GLN A 80 3.45 -7.57 2.20
CA GLN A 80 2.49 -8.38 1.43
C GLN A 80 1.10 -8.35 2.05
N ALA A 81 0.99 -8.35 3.39
CA ALA A 81 -0.29 -8.21 4.07
C ALA A 81 -0.91 -6.83 3.82
N ASP A 82 -0.13 -5.75 3.97
CA ASP A 82 -0.58 -4.39 3.68
C ASP A 82 -1.03 -4.25 2.21
N PHE A 83 -0.32 -4.90 1.27
CA PHE A 83 -0.68 -4.89 -0.14
C PHE A 83 -1.98 -5.64 -0.42
N ALA A 84 -2.19 -6.80 0.21
CA ALA A 84 -3.44 -7.55 0.06
C ALA A 84 -4.65 -6.75 0.60
N GLU A 85 -4.47 -6.05 1.73
CA GLU A 85 -5.49 -5.15 2.27
C GLU A 85 -5.79 -3.99 1.31
N TRP A 86 -4.74 -3.35 0.77
CA TRP A 86 -4.88 -2.30 -0.24
C TRP A 86 -5.58 -2.80 -1.50
N GLU A 87 -5.25 -3.99 -2.00
CA GLU A 87 -5.90 -4.60 -3.17
C GLU A 87 -7.40 -4.84 -2.94
N VAL A 88 -7.78 -5.28 -1.74
CA VAL A 88 -9.20 -5.48 -1.39
C VAL A 88 -9.94 -4.13 -1.37
N ARG A 89 -9.30 -3.08 -0.86
CA ARG A 89 -9.89 -1.73 -0.78
C ARG A 89 -9.98 -1.04 -2.15
N VAL A 90 -8.94 -1.13 -2.97
CA VAL A 90 -8.76 -0.31 -4.19
C VAL A 90 -9.06 -1.10 -5.47
N SER A 91 -8.97 -2.43 -5.47
CA SER A 91 -9.22 -3.27 -6.64
C SER A 91 -10.26 -4.40 -6.42
N PRO A 92 -11.55 -4.08 -6.19
CA PRO A 92 -12.61 -5.09 -6.07
C PRO A 92 -12.96 -5.98 -7.30
N PRO A 93 -12.78 -5.64 -8.60
CA PRO A 93 -13.50 -6.37 -9.65
C PRO A 93 -13.01 -7.78 -10.00
N ALA A 94 -11.75 -8.14 -9.71
CA ALA A 94 -11.18 -9.40 -10.21
C ALA A 94 -11.20 -10.55 -9.18
N ARG A 95 -11.04 -10.23 -7.89
CA ARG A 95 -10.82 -11.24 -6.83
C ARG A 95 -12.08 -12.04 -6.52
N HIS A 96 -13.22 -11.35 -6.39
CA HIS A 96 -14.53 -11.99 -6.20
C HIS A 96 -14.92 -12.91 -7.36
N LEU A 97 -14.67 -12.48 -8.61
CA LEU A 97 -14.96 -13.29 -9.79
C LEU A 97 -14.06 -14.54 -9.87
N LEU A 98 -12.78 -14.43 -9.49
CA LEU A 98 -11.87 -15.57 -9.45
C LEU A 98 -12.23 -16.56 -8.34
N ASP A 99 -12.65 -16.08 -7.17
CA ASP A 99 -13.13 -16.91 -6.08
C ASP A 99 -14.45 -17.61 -6.43
N GLU A 100 -15.38 -16.92 -7.10
CA GLU A 100 -16.59 -17.53 -7.67
C GLU A 100 -16.27 -18.61 -8.70
N MET A 101 -15.34 -18.34 -9.62
CA MET A 101 -14.92 -19.31 -10.64
C MET A 101 -14.29 -20.55 -10.00
N ARG A 102 -13.45 -20.36 -8.98
CA ARG A 102 -12.82 -21.45 -8.23
C ARG A 102 -13.85 -22.27 -7.44
N ALA A 103 -14.84 -21.62 -6.83
CA ALA A 103 -15.92 -22.29 -6.11
C ALA A 103 -16.77 -23.15 -7.05
N ARG A 104 -17.14 -22.62 -8.23
CA ARG A 104 -17.88 -23.37 -9.27
C ARG A 104 -17.09 -24.58 -9.78
N GLU A 105 -15.78 -24.42 -9.97
CA GLU A 105 -14.92 -25.52 -10.44
C GLU A 105 -14.82 -26.67 -9.42
N ASN A 106 -14.76 -26.35 -8.13
CA ASN A 106 -14.76 -27.36 -7.07
C ASN A 106 -16.11 -28.10 -6.97
N SER A 107 -17.24 -27.41 -7.14
CA SER A 107 -18.57 -28.05 -7.15
C SER A 107 -18.77 -28.99 -8.35
N ASN A 108 -18.21 -28.67 -9.52
CA ASN A 108 -18.29 -29.54 -10.69
C ASN A 108 -17.44 -30.81 -10.54
N LYS A 109 -16.24 -30.71 -9.95
CA LYS A 109 -15.36 -31.86 -9.70
C LYS A 109 -15.98 -32.89 -8.75
N THR A 110 -16.74 -32.43 -7.75
CA THR A 110 -17.46 -33.32 -6.82
C THR A 110 -18.69 -33.99 -7.43
N ALA A 111 -19.30 -33.39 -8.45
CA ALA A 111 -20.48 -33.95 -9.12
C ALA A 111 -20.14 -34.96 -10.23
N THR A 112 -18.95 -34.87 -10.83
CA THR A 112 -18.51 -35.78 -11.91
C THR A 112 -17.94 -37.12 -11.40
N THR A 113 -17.70 -37.26 -10.09
CA THR A 113 -17.11 -38.48 -9.48
C THR A 113 -18.14 -39.33 -8.71
N ALA A 114 -19.45 -39.10 -8.93
CA ALA A 114 -20.55 -39.84 -8.30
C ALA A 114 -21.26 -40.75 -9.31
#